data_AF-A0A1B1B5V9-F1
#
_entry.id   AF-A0A1B1B5V9-F1
#
_cell.length_a   1.000
_cell.length_b   1.000
_cell.length_c   1.000
_cell.angle_alpha   90.00
_cell.angle_beta   90.00
_cell.angle_gamma   90.00
#
_symmetry.space_group_name_H-M   'P 1'
#
loop_
_entity.id
_entity.type
_entity.pdbx_description
1 polymer ?
#
loop_
_entity_poly.entity_id
_entity_poly.type
_entity_poly.pdbx_seq_one_letter_code
_entity_poly.pdbx_strand_id
1 'polypeptide(L)'
;MSKLSLRTRAALSATAVVAATLGFSGMTAGAAQANTHAPTLNSGSSGHGVWCVQRIINRNYPGAVQEDSQYGSYTKAWVKYFQEHHGLTGRNADGIVGKKTGNALLKSIGGDRYCYKYLPTSY
;
A
#
# COMPACT_ATOMS: atom_id res chain seq x y z
N MET A 1 24.27 -27.21 27.11
CA MET A 1 23.34 -26.48 27.99
C MET A 1 22.06 -26.21 27.22
N SER A 2 21.13 -27.18 27.21
CA SER A 2 19.86 -27.04 26.48
C SER A 2 18.73 -27.50 27.40
N LYS A 3 17.91 -26.56 27.85
CA LYS A 3 16.81 -26.82 28.78
C LYS A 3 15.67 -27.54 28.07
N LEU A 4 15.33 -28.69 28.62
CA LEU A 4 14.16 -29.51 28.38
C LEU A 4 12.92 -28.83 29.03
N SER A 5 11.78 -28.78 28.33
CA SER A 5 10.43 -29.08 28.88
C SER A 5 9.36 -28.77 27.80
N LEU A 6 8.95 -29.74 26.99
CA LEU A 6 7.91 -30.76 27.24
C LEU A 6 6.48 -30.18 27.21
N ARG A 7 5.77 -30.41 26.10
CA ARG A 7 4.32 -30.72 26.12
C ARG A 7 4.01 -31.75 25.04
N THR A 8 4.16 -33.01 25.46
CA THR A 8 3.75 -34.21 24.74
C THR A 8 2.27 -34.46 24.97
N ARG A 9 1.53 -34.57 23.85
CA ARG A 9 0.35 -35.40 23.58
C ARG A 9 -0.80 -35.44 24.60
N ALA A 10 -2.01 -35.20 24.11
CA ALA A 10 -3.06 -36.23 24.16
C ALA A 10 -4.13 -35.90 23.12
N ALA A 11 -4.27 -36.79 22.15
CA ALA A 11 -5.43 -36.85 21.28
C ALA A 11 -6.64 -37.30 22.10
N LEU A 12 -7.83 -36.83 21.75
CA LEU A 12 -9.04 -37.63 21.82
C LEU A 12 -9.96 -37.23 20.67
N SER A 13 -9.97 -38.13 19.71
CA SER A 13 -10.84 -38.25 18.57
C SER A 13 -12.31 -38.26 18.98
N ALA A 14 -13.11 -37.40 18.36
CA ALA A 14 -14.54 -37.62 18.20
C ALA A 14 -14.85 -37.57 16.70
N THR A 15 -14.87 -38.75 16.09
CA THR A 15 -15.46 -38.99 14.77
C THR A 15 -16.96 -38.73 14.83
N ALA A 16 -17.45 -37.83 13.98
CA ALA A 16 -18.81 -37.88 13.49
C ALA A 16 -18.79 -37.50 12.00
N VAL A 17 -18.87 -38.52 11.15
CA VAL A 17 -19.23 -38.37 9.74
C VAL A 17 -20.72 -38.10 9.71
N VAL A 18 -21.14 -36.94 9.18
CA VAL A 18 -22.54 -36.69 8.82
C VAL A 18 -22.62 -36.36 7.34
N ALA A 19 -23.53 -37.08 6.70
CA ALA A 19 -23.81 -37.15 5.29
C ALA A 19 -24.18 -35.80 4.64
N ALA A 20 -23.98 -35.75 3.33
CA ALA A 20 -24.25 -34.64 2.43
C ALA A 20 -25.61 -33.97 2.67
N THR A 21 -25.57 -32.73 3.14
CA THR A 21 -26.57 -31.70 2.83
C THR A 21 -25.82 -30.51 2.26
N LEU A 22 -26.30 -29.97 1.14
CA LEU A 22 -25.77 -28.77 0.51
C LEU A 22 -25.89 -27.59 1.49
N GLY A 23 -24.83 -27.30 2.23
CA GLY A 23 -24.81 -26.27 3.26
C GLY A 23 -23.42 -25.65 3.35
N PHE A 24 -23.25 -24.50 2.71
CA PHE A 24 -22.03 -23.71 2.67
C PHE A 24 -21.73 -23.17 4.07
N SER A 25 -20.93 -23.87 4.86
CA SER A 25 -20.56 -23.44 6.21
C SER A 25 -19.06 -23.52 6.39
N GLY A 26 -18.41 -22.36 6.44
CA GLY A 26 -17.08 -22.24 7.05
C GLY A 26 -15.98 -21.58 6.24
N MET A 27 -16.28 -20.62 5.35
CA MET A 27 -15.28 -19.58 5.07
C MET A 27 -15.28 -18.63 6.26
N THR A 28 -14.43 -18.90 7.26
CA THR A 28 -14.05 -17.87 8.22
C THR A 28 -13.34 -16.77 7.44
N ALA A 29 -14.13 -15.82 6.94
CA ALA A 29 -13.63 -14.56 6.43
C ALA A 29 -12.83 -13.93 7.57
N GLY A 30 -11.50 -14.10 7.52
CA GLY A 30 -10.61 -13.35 8.38
C GLY A 30 -11.01 -11.89 8.21
N ALA A 31 -11.35 -11.23 9.31
CA ALA A 31 -11.68 -9.81 9.27
C ALA A 31 -10.53 -9.11 8.56
N ALA A 32 -10.76 -8.66 7.32
CA ALA A 32 -9.83 -7.83 6.61
C ALA A 32 -9.69 -6.58 7.46
N GLN A 33 -8.59 -6.49 8.20
CA GLN A 33 -8.29 -5.30 8.98
C GLN A 33 -8.15 -4.18 7.95
N ALA A 34 -9.15 -3.31 7.87
CA ALA A 34 -9.09 -2.12 7.04
C ALA A 34 -7.97 -1.26 7.61
N ASN A 35 -6.80 -1.28 6.98
CA ASN A 35 -5.81 -0.26 7.21
C ASN A 35 -6.48 1.07 6.87
N THR A 36 -6.70 1.91 7.88
CA THR A 36 -7.40 3.19 7.74
C THR A 36 -6.62 4.23 6.93
N HIS A 37 -5.47 3.83 6.37
CA HIS A 37 -4.59 4.67 5.56
C HIS A 37 -4.59 4.19 4.11
N ALA A 38 -4.44 5.13 3.17
CA ALA A 38 -4.37 4.83 1.75
C ALA A 38 -3.29 3.77 1.46
N PRO A 39 -3.60 2.77 0.61
CA PRO A 39 -2.65 1.72 0.26
C PRO A 39 -1.45 2.31 -0.50
N THR A 40 -0.30 1.68 -0.35
CA THR A 40 0.92 2.06 -1.10
C THR A 40 0.64 2.05 -2.61
N LEU A 41 1.08 3.10 -3.32
CA LEU A 41 0.86 3.22 -4.77
C LEU A 41 2.12 2.85 -5.54
N ASN A 42 1.97 2.06 -6.59
CA ASN A 42 3.05 1.57 -7.45
C ASN A 42 2.51 1.20 -8.84
N SER A 43 3.37 0.66 -9.72
CA SER A 43 2.98 0.22 -11.07
C SER A 43 1.71 -0.63 -11.09
N GLY A 44 0.72 -0.21 -11.90
CA GLY A 44 -0.58 -0.88 -11.99
C GLY A 44 -1.63 -0.36 -11.00
N SER A 45 -1.26 0.45 -10.02
CA SER A 45 -2.23 1.21 -9.20
C SER A 45 -3.02 2.19 -10.08
N SER A 46 -4.25 2.50 -9.68
CA SER A 46 -5.09 3.48 -10.38
C SER A 46 -6.03 4.24 -9.43
N GLY A 47 -6.69 5.28 -9.95
CA GLY A 47 -7.67 6.10 -9.23
C GLY A 47 -7.10 7.36 -8.57
N HIS A 48 -7.88 7.95 -7.65
CA HIS A 48 -7.62 9.29 -7.08
C HIS A 48 -6.26 9.42 -6.39
N GLY A 49 -5.75 8.36 -5.75
CA GLY A 49 -4.41 8.38 -5.14
C GLY A 49 -3.32 8.60 -6.18
N VAL A 50 -3.43 7.92 -7.33
CA VAL A 50 -2.49 8.08 -8.44
C VAL A 50 -2.63 9.44 -9.10
N TRP A 51 -3.86 9.89 -9.34
CA TRP A 51 -4.11 11.25 -9.85
C TRP A 51 -3.46 12.30 -8.93
N CYS A 52 -3.58 12.14 -7.61
CA CYS A 52 -2.93 13.02 -6.65
C CYS A 52 -1.40 13.01 -6.76
N VAL A 53 -0.77 11.86 -6.95
CA VAL A 53 0.68 11.77 -7.23
C VAL A 53 1.01 12.58 -8.49
N GLN A 54 0.29 12.34 -9.58
CA GLN A 54 0.52 12.99 -10.87
C GLN A 54 0.32 14.51 -10.80
N ARG A 55 -0.78 14.94 -10.19
CA ARG A 55 -1.13 16.35 -9.97
C ARG A 55 -0.04 17.08 -9.19
N ILE A 56 0.44 16.49 -8.09
CA ILE A 56 1.48 17.10 -7.27
C ILE A 56 2.81 17.16 -8.02
N ILE A 57 3.17 16.10 -8.77
CA ILE A 57 4.34 16.13 -9.65
C ILE A 57 4.21 17.29 -10.64
N ASN A 58 3.08 17.45 -11.32
CA ASN A 58 2.84 18.54 -12.27
C ASN A 58 2.83 19.94 -11.63
N ARG A 59 2.45 20.06 -10.36
CA ARG A 59 2.56 21.33 -9.63
C ARG A 59 4.00 21.74 -9.34
N ASN A 60 4.91 20.77 -9.17
CA ASN A 60 6.34 21.05 -9.03
C ASN A 60 7.05 21.14 -10.39
N TYR A 61 6.59 20.37 -11.37
CA TYR A 61 7.19 20.18 -12.69
C TYR A 61 6.09 20.22 -13.76
N PRO A 62 5.68 21.41 -14.22
CA PRO A 62 4.55 21.54 -15.14
C PRO A 62 4.66 20.67 -16.39
N GLY A 63 3.61 19.88 -16.67
CA GLY A 63 3.55 19.00 -17.83
C GLY A 63 4.47 17.77 -17.75
N ALA A 64 5.07 17.50 -16.59
CA ALA A 64 5.93 16.36 -16.38
C ALA A 64 5.24 15.06 -16.77
N VAL A 65 4.04 14.80 -16.23
CA VAL A 65 3.24 13.56 -16.40
C VAL A 65 1.81 13.85 -16.86
N GLN A 66 1.13 12.85 -17.43
CA GLN A 66 -0.32 12.88 -17.65
C GLN A 66 -1.06 12.65 -16.33
N GLU A 67 -2.21 13.31 -16.14
CA GLU A 67 -3.09 13.14 -14.96
C GLU A 67 -4.23 12.16 -15.27
N ASP A 68 -3.88 10.97 -15.75
CA ASP A 68 -4.82 9.95 -16.24
C ASP A 68 -5.29 8.96 -15.16
N SER A 69 -4.90 9.18 -13.90
CA SER A 69 -5.18 8.28 -12.78
C SER A 69 -4.59 6.87 -12.92
N GLN A 70 -3.59 6.67 -13.79
CA GLN A 70 -2.93 5.38 -14.01
C GLN A 70 -1.45 5.42 -13.64
N TYR A 71 -1.01 4.47 -12.80
CA TYR A 71 0.37 4.41 -12.37
C TYR A 71 1.18 3.61 -13.42
N GLY A 72 1.39 4.26 -14.56
CA GLY A 72 2.20 3.74 -15.65
C GLY A 72 3.72 3.83 -15.38
N SER A 73 4.50 3.33 -16.34
CA SER A 73 5.97 3.43 -16.34
C SER A 73 6.46 4.86 -16.22
N TYR A 74 5.73 5.79 -16.84
CA TYR A 74 6.10 7.19 -16.89
C TYR A 74 5.85 7.90 -15.54
N THR A 75 4.71 7.63 -14.87
CA THR A 75 4.46 8.04 -13.48
C THR A 75 5.55 7.49 -12.55
N LYS A 76 5.92 6.21 -12.71
CA LYS A 76 7.00 5.58 -11.92
C LYS A 76 8.34 6.30 -12.08
N ALA A 77 8.72 6.64 -13.31
CA ALA A 77 9.99 7.32 -13.59
C ALA A 77 10.05 8.68 -12.88
N TRP A 78 8.96 9.45 -12.92
CA TRP A 78 8.89 10.74 -12.23
C TRP A 78 8.84 10.62 -10.72
N VAL A 79 8.20 9.59 -10.17
CA VAL A 79 8.27 9.32 -8.73
C VAL A 79 9.71 8.98 -8.31
N LYS A 80 10.45 8.19 -9.12
CA LYS A 80 11.86 7.93 -8.84
C LYS A 80 12.69 9.21 -8.84
N TYR A 81 12.53 10.02 -9.88
CA TYR A 81 13.20 11.32 -9.97
C TYR A 81 12.89 12.19 -8.75
N PHE A 82 11.63 12.29 -8.36
CA PHE A 82 11.20 13.01 -7.16
C PHE A 82 11.88 12.46 -5.90
N GLN A 83 11.89 11.14 -5.72
CA GLN A 83 12.52 10.50 -4.56
C GLN A 83 14.03 10.78 -4.48
N GLU A 84 14.73 10.75 -5.61
CA GLU A 84 16.16 11.06 -5.70
C GLU A 84 16.41 12.55 -5.39
N HIS A 85 15.65 13.44 -6.04
CA HIS A 85 15.79 14.88 -5.88
C HIS A 85 15.51 15.36 -4.45
N HIS A 86 14.57 14.72 -3.75
CA HIS A 86 14.24 15.01 -2.36
C HIS A 86 15.02 14.16 -1.34
N GLY A 87 16.01 13.37 -1.78
CA GLY A 87 16.87 12.57 -0.89
C GLY A 87 16.11 11.51 -0.08
N LEU A 88 14.98 11.01 -0.58
CA LEU A 88 14.12 10.07 0.15
C LEU A 88 14.71 8.67 0.19
N THR A 89 15.46 8.28 -0.83
CA THR A 89 15.98 6.93 -1.02
C THR A 89 17.46 6.92 -1.43
N GLY A 90 18.14 8.07 -1.42
CA GLY A 90 19.47 8.21 -2.03
C GLY A 90 19.43 7.91 -3.52
N ARG A 91 20.45 7.23 -4.06
CA ARG A 91 20.54 6.83 -5.48
C ARG A 91 19.67 5.61 -5.86
N ASN A 92 18.93 5.04 -4.91
CA ASN A 92 18.19 3.79 -5.10
C ASN A 92 16.68 4.03 -5.00
N ALA A 93 16.14 4.92 -5.83
CA ALA A 93 14.71 5.15 -5.89
C ALA A 93 13.93 3.97 -6.47
N ASP A 94 12.93 3.52 -5.73
CA ASP A 94 12.09 2.37 -6.05
C ASP A 94 10.90 2.74 -6.95
N GLY A 95 10.49 4.01 -6.95
CA GLY A 95 9.29 4.48 -7.63
C GLY A 95 8.02 3.97 -6.93
N ILE A 96 8.07 3.79 -5.61
CA ILE A 96 6.93 3.37 -4.80
C ILE A 96 6.50 4.52 -3.90
N VAL A 97 5.21 4.87 -3.96
CA VAL A 97 4.64 5.91 -3.10
C VAL A 97 4.13 5.25 -1.83
N GLY A 98 5.04 5.08 -0.86
CA GLY A 98 4.71 4.78 0.53
C GLY A 98 4.57 6.06 1.37
N LYS A 99 4.34 5.90 2.68
CA LYS A 99 4.11 7.02 3.62
C LYS A 99 5.14 8.14 3.54
N LYS A 100 6.43 7.79 3.45
CA LYS A 100 7.53 8.76 3.34
C LYS A 100 7.42 9.59 2.05
N THR A 101 7.18 8.93 0.92
CA THR A 101 7.04 9.60 -0.39
C THR A 101 5.76 10.45 -0.44
N GLY A 102 4.63 9.94 0.05
CA GLY A 102 3.37 10.71 0.07
C GLY A 102 3.44 11.95 0.97
N ASN A 103 4.09 11.83 2.14
CA ASN A 103 4.35 13.00 2.99
C ASN A 103 5.21 14.05 2.28
N ALA A 104 6.27 13.62 1.60
CA ALA A 104 7.16 14.52 0.86
C ALA A 104 6.44 15.21 -0.31
N LEU A 105 5.59 14.46 -1.05
CA LEU A 105 4.74 15.01 -2.10
C LEU A 105 3.83 16.11 -1.56
N LEU A 106 3.08 15.85 -0.48
CA LEU A 106 2.22 16.89 0.11
C LEU A 106 3.04 18.09 0.59
N LYS A 107 4.16 17.87 1.28
CA LYS A 107 5.02 18.95 1.77
C LYS A 107 5.57 19.82 0.63
N SER A 108 5.92 19.22 -0.52
CA SER A 108 6.50 19.93 -1.67
C SER A 108 5.63 21.07 -2.20
N ILE A 109 4.31 20.96 -1.99
CA ILE A 109 3.33 21.94 -2.47
C ILE A 109 2.59 22.70 -1.34
N GLY A 110 3.07 22.57 -0.09
CA GLY A 110 2.44 23.18 1.09
C GLY A 110 1.19 22.44 1.61
N GLY A 111 0.97 21.21 1.18
CA GLY A 111 -0.19 20.38 1.51
C GLY A 111 -1.33 20.47 0.49
N ASP A 112 -2.21 19.47 0.53
CA ASP A 112 -3.43 19.41 -0.26
C ASP A 112 -4.49 18.61 0.52
N ARG A 113 -5.58 19.28 0.92
CA ARG A 113 -6.62 18.68 1.78
C ARG A 113 -7.33 17.50 1.10
N TYR A 114 -7.46 17.55 -0.22
CA TYR A 114 -8.10 16.48 -0.97
C TYR A 114 -7.15 15.29 -1.07
N CYS A 115 -5.94 15.52 -1.59
CA CYS A 115 -4.94 14.47 -1.79
C CYS A 115 -4.41 13.85 -0.51
N TYR A 116 -4.50 14.56 0.62
CA TYR A 116 -4.22 14.00 1.94
C TYR A 116 -5.03 12.71 2.22
N LYS A 117 -6.28 12.62 1.75
CA LYS A 117 -7.13 11.44 1.98
C LYS A 117 -6.77 10.25 1.10
N TYR A 118 -6.05 10.47 0.00
CA TYR A 118 -5.80 9.47 -1.04
C TYR A 118 -4.33 9.10 -1.19
N LEU A 119 -3.42 9.87 -0.60
CA LEU A 119 -2.00 9.56 -0.57
C LEU A 119 -1.64 8.74 0.66
N PRO A 120 -0.71 7.79 0.54
CA PRO A 120 -0.12 7.11 1.70
C PRO A 120 0.67 8.14 2.49
N THR A 121 0.20 8.48 3.68
CA THR A 121 0.82 9.47 4.58
C THR A 121 0.88 8.94 6.01
N SER A 122 1.59 9.67 6.87
CA SER A 122 1.63 9.42 8.31
C SER A 122 1.27 10.66 9.15
N TYR A 123 0.79 11.72 8.50
CA TYR A 123 0.24 12.88 9.21
C TYR A 123 -1.12 12.55 9.82
#